data_AF-A0A9E1XQZ7-F1
#
_entry.id   AF-A0A9E1XQZ7-F1
#
_cell.length_a   1.000
_cell.length_b   1.000
_cell.length_c   1.000
_cell.angle_alpha   90.00
_cell.angle_beta   90.00
_cell.angle_gamma   90.00
#
_symmetry.space_group_name_H-M   'P 1'
#
loop_
_entity.id
_entity.type
_entity.pdbx_description
1 polymer ?
#
loop_
_entity_poly.entity_id
_entity_poly.type
_entity_poly.pdbx_seq_one_letter_code
_entity_poly.pdbx_strand_id
1 'polypeptide(L)'
;MSEPEPNNVSADPGENATRAADRFRLLSKLIKAVPAEVSWCWLLVVLIPPVAVVLADVCGATWFYGKGLHETIAIPVLAIATAAWLGRAVWERSAFIGLVAAQVVVFLLREIHFGWTKNGVYVLTAIIGLVGLRMAWRTDWKAVLPRVDWRLVSALAVTVASYAVALIVQRRAFKGIPGEERLHIAFEEVLETGAHLCFLASAFVRTRRKASEG
;
A
#
# COMPACT_ATOMS: atom_id res chain seq x y z
N MET A 1 57.66 12.08 11.99
CA MET A 1 56.39 11.56 11.48
C MET A 1 55.43 11.53 12.65
N SER A 2 54.57 12.54 12.76
CA SER A 2 53.53 12.66 13.78
C SER A 2 52.21 12.15 13.20
N GLU A 3 51.56 11.23 13.91
CA GLU A 3 50.25 10.69 13.54
C GLU A 3 49.15 11.77 13.57
N PRO A 4 48.13 11.72 12.70
CA PRO A 4 47.03 12.66 12.74
C PRO A 4 46.02 12.25 13.83
N GLU A 5 45.67 13.19 14.71
CA GLU A 5 44.62 12.97 15.71
C GLU A 5 43.24 12.72 15.06
N PRO A 6 42.41 11.84 15.64
CA PRO A 6 41.06 11.61 15.16
C PRO A 6 40.16 12.79 15.54
N ASN A 7 39.68 13.52 14.53
CA ASN A 7 38.63 14.54 14.69
C ASN A 7 37.34 13.89 15.20
N ASN A 8 37.18 13.88 16.51
CA ASN A 8 35.98 13.42 17.19
C ASN A 8 34.95 14.56 17.19
N VAL A 9 34.24 14.72 16.07
CA VAL A 9 33.09 15.63 15.99
C VAL A 9 31.94 14.97 16.74
N SER A 10 31.82 15.27 18.03
CA SER A 10 30.63 14.93 18.81
C SER A 10 29.46 15.73 18.24
N ALA A 11 28.56 15.07 17.49
CA ALA A 11 27.31 15.67 17.07
C ALA A 11 26.51 16.05 18.33
N ASP A 12 26.27 17.35 18.51
CA ASP A 12 25.58 17.89 19.67
C ASP A 12 24.18 17.26 19.79
N PRO A 13 23.85 16.56 20.90
CA PRO A 13 22.53 15.95 21.08
C PRO A 13 21.36 16.93 20.93
N GLY A 14 21.59 18.24 21.12
CA GLY A 14 20.60 19.29 20.90
C GLY A 14 20.17 19.48 19.43
N GLU A 15 21.07 19.25 18.47
CA GLU A 15 20.80 19.47 17.03
C GLU A 15 19.93 18.34 16.43
N ASN A 16 20.09 17.12 16.95
CA ASN A 16 19.29 15.97 16.53
C ASN A 16 17.86 16.00 17.08
N ALA A 17 17.69 16.45 18.33
CA ALA A 17 16.37 16.58 18.95
C ALA A 17 15.52 17.68 18.30
N THR A 18 16.12 18.81 17.97
CA THR A 18 15.47 19.92 17.25
C THR A 18 15.07 19.53 15.82
N ARG A 19 15.94 18.81 15.09
CA ARG A 19 15.57 18.24 13.78
C ARG A 19 14.42 17.25 13.84
N ALA A 20 14.36 16.41 14.87
CA ALA A 20 13.27 15.44 15.04
C ALA A 20 11.94 16.15 15.33
N ALA A 21 11.95 17.15 16.22
CA ALA A 21 10.77 17.95 16.54
C ALA A 21 10.24 18.73 15.33
N ASP A 22 11.13 19.33 14.53
CA ASP A 22 10.75 20.04 13.32
C ASP A 22 10.16 19.12 12.25
N ARG A 23 10.66 17.89 12.14
CA ARG A 23 10.11 16.86 11.25
C ARG A 23 8.72 16.41 11.69
N PHE A 24 8.47 16.29 12.99
CA PHE A 24 7.15 15.96 13.54
C PHE A 24 6.13 17.08 13.29
N ARG A 25 6.57 18.34 13.43
CA ARG A 25 5.77 19.53 13.10
C ARG A 25 5.47 19.62 11.61
N LEU A 26 6.41 19.19 10.76
CA LEU A 26 6.20 19.07 9.32
C LEU A 26 5.18 17.97 9.01
N LEU A 27 5.25 16.81 9.65
CA LEU A 27 4.25 15.73 9.54
C LEU A 27 2.84 16.21 9.92
N SER A 28 2.70 16.99 11.00
CA SER A 28 1.38 17.52 11.37
C SER A 28 0.85 18.54 10.37
N LYS A 29 1.72 19.35 9.76
CA LYS A 29 1.35 20.29 8.69
C LYS A 29 1.05 19.57 7.37
N LEU A 30 1.75 18.46 7.11
CA LEU A 30 1.53 17.56 5.97
C LEU A 30 0.15 16.91 6.02
N ILE A 31 -0.27 16.41 7.18
CA ILE A 31 -1.63 15.88 7.40
C ILE A 31 -2.69 16.95 7.13
N LYS A 32 -2.41 18.21 7.47
CA LYS A 32 -3.31 19.35 7.22
C LYS A 32 -3.24 19.89 5.78
N ALA A 33 -2.18 19.58 5.04
CA ALA A 33 -1.97 20.01 3.65
C ALA A 33 -2.51 19.00 2.62
N VAL A 34 -3.08 17.88 3.09
CA VAL A 34 -3.85 16.95 2.26
C VAL A 34 -4.99 17.76 1.62
N PRO A 35 -5.05 17.90 0.29
CA PRO A 35 -6.08 18.69 -0.37
C PRO A 35 -7.47 18.16 -0.04
N ALA A 36 -8.48 19.03 0.07
CA ALA A 36 -9.88 18.64 0.27
C ALA A 36 -10.42 17.68 -0.81
N GLU A 37 -9.75 17.57 -1.96
CA GLU A 37 -10.04 16.59 -3.00
C GLU A 37 -9.68 15.14 -2.62
N VAL A 38 -8.84 14.95 -1.59
CA VAL A 38 -8.65 13.67 -0.91
C VAL A 38 -9.70 13.58 0.18
N SER A 39 -10.91 13.22 -0.22
CA SER A 39 -11.93 12.89 0.76
C SER A 39 -11.54 11.57 1.42
N TRP A 40 -11.25 11.57 2.72
CA TRP A 40 -11.08 10.34 3.51
C TRP A 40 -12.26 9.37 3.34
N CYS A 41 -13.42 9.85 2.84
CA CYS A 41 -14.53 9.00 2.42
C CYS A 41 -14.15 7.95 1.37
N TRP A 42 -13.08 8.13 0.59
CA TRP A 42 -12.57 7.07 -0.31
C TRP A 42 -12.13 5.82 0.45
N LEU A 43 -11.71 5.93 1.72
CA LEU A 43 -11.42 4.76 2.56
C LEU A 43 -12.69 3.94 2.88
N LEU A 44 -13.88 4.52 2.77
CA LEU A 44 -15.14 3.77 2.93
C LEU A 44 -15.32 2.72 1.81
N VAL A 45 -14.59 2.83 0.70
CA VAL A 45 -14.56 1.79 -0.34
C VAL A 45 -14.09 0.44 0.23
N VAL A 46 -13.25 0.44 1.28
CA VAL A 46 -12.82 -0.78 1.98
C VAL A 46 -14.00 -1.55 2.61
N LEU A 47 -15.13 -0.87 2.87
CA LEU A 47 -16.33 -1.49 3.41
C LEU A 47 -17.20 -2.16 2.35
N ILE A 48 -16.97 -1.91 1.06
CA ILE A 48 -17.76 -2.52 -0.02
C ILE A 48 -17.61 -4.06 -0.03
N PRO A 49 -16.38 -4.64 0.01
CA PRO A 49 -16.20 -6.09 0.10
C PRO A 49 -16.97 -6.77 1.23
N PRO A 50 -16.87 -6.36 2.52
CA PRO A 50 -17.61 -7.02 3.58
C PRO A 50 -19.12 -6.82 3.48
N VAL A 51 -19.61 -5.66 3.02
CA VAL A 51 -21.04 -5.47 2.75
C VAL A 51 -21.52 -6.43 1.67
N ALA A 52 -20.75 -6.62 0.60
CA ALA A 52 -21.07 -7.55 -0.47
C ALA A 52 -21.15 -9.01 0.02
N VAL A 53 -20.24 -9.43 0.90
CA VAL A 53 -20.29 -10.77 1.51
C VAL A 53 -21.55 -10.95 2.35
N VAL A 54 -21.90 -9.99 3.20
CA VAL A 54 -23.12 -10.07 4.02
C VAL A 54 -24.37 -10.15 3.14
N LEU A 55 -24.47 -9.32 2.10
CA LEU A 55 -25.59 -9.35 1.17
C LEU A 55 -25.66 -10.68 0.41
N ALA A 56 -24.52 -11.20 -0.05
CA ALA A 56 -24.46 -12.50 -0.73
C ALA A 56 -24.88 -13.65 0.20
N ASP A 57 -24.47 -13.62 1.47
CA ASP A 57 -24.87 -14.61 2.48
C ASP A 57 -26.39 -14.58 2.73
N VAL A 58 -26.97 -13.39 2.91
CA VAL A 58 -28.41 -13.20 3.12
C VAL A 58 -29.22 -13.67 1.90
N CYS A 59 -28.71 -13.46 0.69
CA CYS A 59 -29.35 -13.90 -0.55
C CYS A 59 -29.07 -15.37 -0.92
N GLY A 60 -28.29 -16.11 -0.12
CA GLY A 60 -27.90 -17.49 -0.41
C GLY A 60 -26.95 -17.65 -1.61
N ALA A 61 -26.29 -16.58 -2.05
CA ALA A 61 -25.37 -16.56 -3.18
C ALA A 61 -23.94 -17.00 -2.78
N THR A 62 -23.81 -18.20 -2.22
CA THR A 62 -22.55 -18.73 -1.64
C THR A 62 -21.41 -18.85 -2.66
N TRP A 63 -21.73 -18.97 -3.95
CA TRP A 63 -20.76 -18.99 -5.04
C TRP A 63 -19.93 -17.69 -5.14
N PHE A 64 -20.48 -16.55 -4.70
CA PHE A 64 -19.84 -15.24 -4.83
C PHE A 64 -18.64 -15.07 -3.90
N TYR A 65 -18.71 -15.62 -2.70
CA TYR A 65 -17.68 -15.47 -1.66
C TYR A 65 -16.93 -16.78 -1.37
N GLY A 66 -17.11 -17.78 -2.24
CA GLY A 66 -16.44 -19.06 -2.14
C GLY A 66 -14.94 -18.92 -2.40
N LYS A 67 -14.13 -19.45 -1.49
CA LYS A 67 -12.66 -19.38 -1.55
C LYS A 67 -12.07 -19.75 -2.92
N GLY A 68 -12.55 -20.83 -3.54
CA GLY A 68 -12.02 -21.29 -4.83
C GLY A 68 -12.21 -20.29 -5.98
N LEU A 69 -13.27 -19.46 -5.95
CA LEU A 69 -13.44 -18.38 -6.94
C LEU A 69 -12.33 -17.34 -6.77
N HIS A 70 -12.10 -16.90 -5.53
CA HIS A 70 -11.13 -15.85 -5.19
C HIS A 70 -9.68 -16.27 -5.49
N GLU A 71 -9.28 -17.49 -5.13
CA GLU A 71 -7.97 -18.04 -5.52
C GLU A 71 -7.80 -18.10 -7.05
N THR A 72 -8.87 -18.46 -7.78
CA THR A 72 -8.82 -18.56 -9.25
C THR A 72 -8.67 -17.19 -9.93
N ILE A 73 -9.35 -16.15 -9.42
CA ILE A 73 -9.31 -14.81 -10.02
C ILE A 73 -8.12 -13.97 -9.54
N ALA A 74 -7.56 -14.25 -8.36
CA ALA A 74 -6.46 -13.47 -7.81
C ALA A 74 -5.22 -13.51 -8.72
N ILE A 75 -4.84 -14.69 -9.22
CA ILE A 75 -3.71 -14.86 -10.14
C ILE A 75 -3.83 -14.01 -11.42
N PRO A 76 -4.89 -14.14 -12.25
CA PRO A 76 -5.01 -13.35 -13.47
C PRO A 76 -5.12 -11.85 -13.18
N VAL A 77 -5.83 -11.44 -12.12
CA VAL A 77 -5.91 -10.02 -11.73
C VAL A 77 -4.53 -9.46 -11.40
N LEU A 78 -3.75 -10.16 -10.57
CA LEU A 78 -2.40 -9.75 -10.21
C LEU A 78 -1.43 -9.82 -11.39
N ALA A 79 -1.59 -10.76 -12.32
CA ALA A 79 -0.79 -10.83 -13.53
C ALA A 79 -1.02 -9.59 -14.42
N ILE A 80 -2.28 -9.20 -14.63
CA ILE A 80 -2.63 -7.98 -15.36
C ILE A 80 -2.12 -6.74 -14.63
N ALA A 81 -2.29 -6.68 -13.30
CA ALA A 81 -1.79 -5.58 -12.48
C ALA A 81 -0.27 -5.45 -12.58
N THR A 82 0.44 -6.58 -12.58
CA THR A 82 1.88 -6.64 -12.75
C THR A 82 2.31 -6.07 -14.08
N ALA A 83 1.69 -6.48 -15.19
CA ALA A 83 1.97 -5.94 -16.51
C ALA A 83 1.70 -4.42 -16.57
N ALA A 84 0.58 -3.96 -16.01
CA ALA A 84 0.21 -2.55 -15.99
C ALA A 84 1.20 -1.69 -15.20
N TRP A 85 1.57 -2.11 -13.99
CA TRP A 85 2.50 -1.38 -13.13
C TRP A 85 3.94 -1.40 -13.66
N LEU A 86 4.41 -2.52 -14.20
CA LEU A 86 5.73 -2.58 -14.85
C LEU A 86 5.77 -1.68 -16.09
N GLY A 87 4.74 -1.73 -16.94
CA GLY A 87 4.63 -0.83 -18.10
C GLY A 87 4.63 0.65 -17.67
N ARG A 88 3.89 0.99 -16.61
CA ARG A 88 3.87 2.32 -16.03
C ARG A 88 5.21 2.75 -15.45
N ALA A 89 5.93 1.83 -14.80
CA ALA A 89 7.27 2.11 -14.26
C ALA A 89 8.28 2.45 -15.38
N VAL A 90 8.22 1.72 -16.50
CA VAL A 90 9.05 2.00 -17.70
C VAL A 90 8.69 3.36 -18.31
N TRP A 91 7.41 3.69 -18.39
CA TRP A 91 6.92 4.93 -18.99
C TRP A 91 7.22 6.17 -18.13
N GLU A 92 6.86 6.14 -16.85
CA GLU A 92 6.98 7.31 -15.96
C GLU A 92 8.39 7.48 -15.37
N ARG A 93 9.23 6.43 -15.40
CA ARG A 93 10.60 6.42 -14.86
C ARG A 93 10.71 6.97 -13.43
N SER A 94 9.65 6.76 -12.65
CA SER A 94 9.54 7.23 -11.28
C SER A 94 9.97 6.13 -10.32
N ALA A 95 10.86 6.45 -9.39
CA ALA A 95 11.30 5.50 -8.38
C ALA A 95 10.13 5.01 -7.49
N PHE A 96 9.16 5.88 -7.19
CA PHE A 96 7.95 5.49 -6.48
C PHE A 96 7.16 4.43 -7.25
N ILE A 97 6.91 4.67 -8.54
CA ILE A 97 6.20 3.71 -9.40
C ILE A 97 7.00 2.40 -9.54
N GLY A 98 8.34 2.49 -9.59
CA GLY A 98 9.22 1.32 -9.56
C GLY A 98 9.06 0.48 -8.29
N LEU A 99 8.96 1.10 -7.11
CA LEU A 99 8.69 0.39 -5.85
C LEU A 99 7.30 -0.25 -5.83
N VAL A 100 6.30 0.46 -6.34
CA VAL A 100 4.93 -0.08 -6.46
C VAL A 100 4.89 -1.27 -7.43
N ALA A 101 5.60 -1.18 -8.55
CA ALA A 101 5.73 -2.26 -9.52
C ALA A 101 6.49 -3.47 -8.95
N ALA A 102 7.53 -3.26 -8.14
CA ALA A 102 8.18 -4.34 -7.41
C ALA A 102 7.21 -5.01 -6.42
N GLN A 103 6.38 -4.22 -5.73
CA GLN A 103 5.42 -4.76 -4.76
C GLN A 103 4.35 -5.64 -5.41
N VAL A 104 3.82 -5.27 -6.59
CA VAL A 104 2.81 -6.12 -7.26
C VAL A 104 3.41 -7.44 -7.75
N VAL A 105 4.68 -7.47 -8.15
CA VAL A 105 5.40 -8.72 -8.46
C VAL A 105 5.47 -9.61 -7.23
N VAL A 106 5.77 -9.04 -6.05
CA VAL A 106 5.79 -9.81 -4.78
C VAL A 106 4.42 -10.41 -4.47
N PHE A 107 3.32 -9.66 -4.69
CA PHE A 107 1.97 -10.19 -4.51
C PHE A 107 1.64 -11.30 -5.51
N LEU A 108 1.99 -11.15 -6.79
CA LEU A 108 1.79 -12.21 -7.78
C LEU A 108 2.55 -13.49 -7.41
N LEU A 109 3.80 -13.36 -6.94
CA LEU A 109 4.60 -14.50 -6.50
C LEU A 109 4.02 -15.19 -5.27
N ARG A 110 3.41 -14.43 -4.35
CA ARG A 110 2.66 -14.99 -3.20
C ARG A 110 1.50 -15.85 -3.70
N GLU A 111 0.74 -15.35 -4.67
CA GLU A 111 -0.49 -16.00 -5.14
C GLU A 111 -0.23 -17.27 -5.96
N ILE A 112 0.90 -17.33 -6.68
CA ILE A 112 1.30 -18.54 -7.43
C ILE A 112 1.75 -19.68 -6.47
N HIS A 113 1.84 -19.42 -5.15
CA HIS A 113 2.14 -20.43 -4.13
C HIS A 113 3.42 -21.24 -4.39
N PHE A 114 4.49 -20.62 -4.92
CA PHE A 114 5.80 -21.29 -4.98
C PHE A 114 6.20 -21.73 -3.57
N GLY A 115 6.48 -23.02 -3.35
CA GLY A 115 6.63 -23.61 -2.00
C GLY A 115 7.64 -22.92 -1.06
N TRP A 116 8.59 -22.16 -1.61
CA TRP A 116 9.62 -21.41 -0.88
C TRP A 116 9.24 -19.95 -0.58
N THR A 117 8.13 -19.44 -1.13
CA THR A 117 7.77 -18.01 -1.09
C THR A 117 6.97 -17.59 0.14
N LYS A 118 6.42 -18.53 0.92
CA LYS A 118 5.54 -18.22 2.07
C LYS A 118 6.14 -17.20 3.04
N ASN A 119 7.44 -17.30 3.33
CA ASN A 119 8.14 -16.33 4.18
C ASN A 119 8.87 -15.25 3.37
N GLY A 120 9.33 -15.58 2.15
CA GLY A 120 10.10 -14.66 1.30
C GLY A 120 9.31 -13.41 0.90
N VAL A 121 8.01 -13.53 0.67
CA VAL A 121 7.16 -12.39 0.27
C VAL A 121 7.06 -11.31 1.34
N TYR A 122 7.05 -11.69 2.62
CA TYR A 122 7.06 -10.75 3.74
C TYR A 122 8.40 -10.02 3.85
N VAL A 123 9.51 -10.75 3.66
CA VAL A 123 10.86 -10.17 3.66
C VAL A 123 11.00 -9.18 2.50
N LEU A 124 10.58 -9.54 1.29
CA LEU A 124 10.64 -8.65 0.12
C LEU A 124 9.77 -7.41 0.31
N THR A 125 8.54 -7.57 0.82
CA THR A 125 7.65 -6.43 1.15
C THR A 125 8.29 -5.52 2.19
N ALA A 126 8.92 -6.08 3.23
CA ALA A 126 9.63 -5.30 4.24
C ALA A 126 10.82 -4.53 3.64
N ILE A 127 11.61 -5.16 2.76
CA ILE A 127 12.72 -4.50 2.06
C ILE A 127 12.21 -3.33 1.21
N ILE A 128 11.14 -3.53 0.42
CA ILE A 128 10.52 -2.48 -0.40
C ILE A 128 10.06 -1.33 0.50
N GLY A 129 9.39 -1.64 1.62
CA GLY A 129 8.95 -0.65 2.61
C GLY A 129 10.10 0.14 3.22
N LEU A 130 11.20 -0.52 3.61
CA LEU A 130 12.39 0.13 4.18
C LEU A 130 13.12 1.01 3.15
N VAL A 131 13.23 0.56 1.90
CA VAL A 131 13.78 1.37 0.80
C VAL A 131 12.91 2.60 0.57
N GLY A 132 11.59 2.42 0.47
CA GLY A 132 10.63 3.52 0.33
C GLY A 132 10.72 4.52 1.49
N LEU A 133 10.79 4.03 2.73
CA LEU A 133 10.95 4.86 3.93
C LEU A 133 12.27 5.63 3.92
N ARG A 134 13.37 4.99 3.52
CA ARG A 134 14.68 5.65 3.39
C ARG A 134 14.66 6.75 2.33
N MET A 135 14.01 6.51 1.19
CA MET A 135 13.84 7.52 0.15
C MET A 135 13.00 8.68 0.65
N ALA A 136 11.87 8.39 1.31
CA ALA A 136 11.01 9.37 1.96
C ALA A 136 11.77 10.23 2.98
N TRP A 137 12.61 9.63 3.81
CA TRP A 137 13.39 10.32 4.84
C TRP A 137 14.42 11.32 4.27
N ARG A 138 14.89 11.07 3.05
CA ARG A 138 15.87 11.91 2.35
C ARG A 138 15.24 12.90 1.37
N THR A 139 13.92 12.84 1.20
CA THR A 139 13.21 13.67 0.23
C THR A 139 12.94 15.06 0.81
N ASP A 140 13.19 16.11 0.03
CA ASP A 140 12.70 17.45 0.35
C ASP A 140 11.19 17.53 0.05
N TRP A 141 10.39 17.24 1.06
CA TRP A 141 8.94 17.21 0.95
C TRP A 141 8.35 18.55 0.52
N LYS A 142 8.95 19.69 0.87
CA LYS A 142 8.42 21.00 0.45
C LYS A 142 8.43 21.14 -1.07
N ALA A 143 9.47 20.62 -1.72
CA ALA A 143 9.58 20.61 -3.18
C ALA A 143 8.71 19.54 -3.85
N VAL A 144 8.45 18.42 -3.19
CA VAL A 144 7.74 17.27 -3.78
C VAL A 144 6.22 17.35 -3.60
N LEU A 145 5.72 17.79 -2.44
CA LEU A 145 4.28 17.84 -2.12
C LEU A 145 3.39 18.47 -3.20
N PRO A 146 3.75 19.63 -3.81
CA PRO A 146 2.89 20.26 -4.81
C PRO A 146 2.79 19.48 -6.13
N ARG A 147 3.65 18.46 -6.30
CA ARG A 147 3.75 17.59 -7.47
C ARG A 147 3.19 16.18 -7.19
N VAL A 148 2.82 15.88 -5.94
CA VAL A 148 2.22 14.59 -5.57
C VAL A 148 0.84 14.49 -6.21
N ASP A 149 0.62 13.40 -6.95
CA ASP A 149 -0.73 13.05 -7.38
C ASP A 149 -1.47 12.37 -6.23
N TRP A 150 -2.22 13.18 -5.50
CA TRP A 150 -2.98 12.72 -4.35
C TRP A 150 -4.11 11.75 -4.72
N ARG A 151 -4.57 11.71 -5.97
CA ARG A 151 -5.58 10.73 -6.43
C ARG A 151 -4.97 9.34 -6.47
N LEU A 152 -3.76 9.23 -7.03
CA LEU A 152 -3.00 7.98 -7.04
C LEU A 152 -2.68 7.52 -5.63
N VAL A 153 -2.19 8.44 -4.78
CA VAL A 153 -1.87 8.12 -3.38
C VAL A 153 -3.09 7.62 -2.62
N SER A 154 -4.25 8.27 -2.81
CA SER A 154 -5.50 7.86 -2.16
C SER A 154 -5.98 6.49 -2.64
N ALA A 155 -5.89 6.23 -3.96
CA ALA A 155 -6.27 4.93 -4.52
C ALA A 155 -5.37 3.80 -3.98
N LEU A 156 -4.05 4.04 -3.90
CA LEU A 156 -3.11 3.10 -3.28
C LEU A 156 -3.34 2.95 -1.77
N ALA A 157 -3.75 4.01 -1.07
CA ALA A 157 -4.10 3.95 0.35
C ALA A 157 -5.32 3.04 0.59
N VAL A 158 -6.31 3.05 -0.31
CA VAL A 158 -7.44 2.10 -0.27
C VAL A 158 -6.94 0.66 -0.43
N THR A 159 -6.04 0.38 -1.37
CA THR A 159 -5.43 -0.95 -1.51
C THR A 159 -4.74 -1.40 -0.22
N VAL A 160 -3.91 -0.55 0.38
CA VAL A 160 -3.20 -0.85 1.64
C VAL A 160 -4.19 -1.08 2.77
N ALA A 161 -5.23 -0.24 2.88
CA ALA A 161 -6.26 -0.38 3.90
C ALA A 161 -7.06 -1.68 3.72
N SER A 162 -7.44 -2.06 2.50
CA SER A 162 -8.12 -3.33 2.21
C SER A 162 -7.27 -4.53 2.65
N TYR A 163 -5.98 -4.56 2.33
CA TYR A 163 -5.08 -5.61 2.83
C TYR A 163 -4.95 -5.61 4.35
N ALA A 164 -4.84 -4.44 4.97
CA ALA A 164 -4.76 -4.34 6.42
C ALA A 164 -6.02 -4.89 7.09
N VAL A 165 -7.21 -4.59 6.56
CA VAL A 165 -8.47 -5.14 7.06
C VAL A 165 -8.54 -6.64 6.81
N ALA A 166 -8.12 -7.14 5.64
CA ALA A 166 -8.04 -8.58 5.37
C ALA A 166 -7.15 -9.29 6.41
N LEU A 167 -5.99 -8.74 6.74
CA LEU A 167 -5.11 -9.27 7.79
C LEU A 167 -5.75 -9.23 9.18
N ILE A 168 -6.49 -8.15 9.52
CA ILE A 168 -7.21 -8.05 10.80
C ILE A 168 -8.28 -9.15 10.90
N VAL A 169 -9.02 -9.39 9.82
CA VAL A 169 -10.03 -10.46 9.71
C VAL A 169 -9.36 -11.83 9.81
N GLN A 170 -8.27 -12.07 9.08
CA GLN A 170 -7.49 -13.31 9.13
C GLN A 170 -6.99 -13.62 10.54
N ARG A 171 -6.56 -12.59 11.28
CA ARG A 171 -6.13 -12.70 12.68
C ARG A 171 -7.29 -12.90 13.66
N ARG A 172 -8.52 -13.00 13.17
CA ARG A 172 -9.75 -13.17 13.96
C ARG A 172 -9.93 -12.09 15.02
N ALA A 173 -9.57 -10.84 14.69
CA ALA A 173 -9.72 -9.72 15.60
C ALA A 173 -11.19 -9.46 16.00
N PHE A 174 -12.14 -9.94 15.20
CA PHE A 174 -13.58 -9.82 15.42
C PHE A 174 -14.21 -11.05 16.07
N LYS A 175 -13.41 -11.95 16.65
CA LYS A 175 -13.90 -13.14 17.35
C LYS A 175 -14.94 -12.75 18.41
N GLY A 176 -16.12 -13.36 18.33
CA GLY A 176 -17.25 -13.08 19.23
C GLY A 176 -18.39 -12.29 18.60
N ILE A 177 -18.20 -11.74 17.39
CA ILE A 177 -19.33 -11.22 16.59
C ILE A 177 -20.13 -12.39 16.02
N PRO A 178 -21.48 -12.40 16.15
CA PRO A 178 -22.32 -13.44 15.56
C PRO A 178 -22.07 -13.60 14.05
N GLY A 179 -21.87 -14.84 13.61
CA GLY A 179 -21.60 -15.17 12.20
C GLY A 179 -20.15 -14.98 11.75
N GLU A 180 -19.26 -14.40 12.56
CA GLU A 180 -17.83 -14.21 12.22
C GLU A 180 -17.15 -15.54 11.92
N GLU A 181 -17.31 -16.55 12.76
CA GLU A 181 -16.62 -17.83 12.61
C GLU A 181 -16.96 -18.52 11.28
N ARG A 182 -18.19 -18.32 10.78
CA ARG A 182 -18.63 -18.84 9.48
C ARG A 182 -18.08 -18.03 8.31
N LEU A 183 -18.03 -16.70 8.43
CA LEU A 183 -17.77 -15.79 7.31
C LEU A 183 -16.37 -15.20 7.27
N HIS A 184 -15.53 -15.40 8.30
CA HIS A 184 -14.21 -14.76 8.37
C HIS A 184 -13.31 -15.09 7.17
N ILE A 185 -13.29 -16.35 6.72
CA ILE A 185 -12.54 -16.76 5.51
C ILE A 185 -13.10 -16.04 4.29
N ALA A 186 -14.43 -16.01 4.13
CA ALA A 186 -15.07 -15.31 3.02
C ALA A 186 -14.73 -13.81 3.00
N PHE A 187 -14.76 -13.16 4.17
CA PHE A 187 -14.37 -11.76 4.31
C PHE A 187 -12.90 -11.55 3.95
N GLU A 188 -11.99 -12.39 4.44
CA GLU A 188 -10.56 -12.34 4.11
C GLU A 188 -10.35 -12.41 2.59
N GLU A 189 -10.89 -13.43 1.93
CA GLU A 189 -10.69 -13.70 0.50
C GLU A 189 -11.27 -12.58 -0.38
N VAL A 190 -12.45 -12.06 -0.03
CA VAL A 190 -13.13 -11.01 -0.81
C VAL A 190 -12.47 -9.65 -0.58
N LEU A 191 -12.00 -9.36 0.64
CA LEU A 191 -11.20 -8.16 0.93
C LEU A 191 -9.85 -8.18 0.20
N GLU A 192 -9.16 -9.33 0.21
CA GLU A 192 -7.89 -9.51 -0.50
C GLU A 192 -8.07 -9.36 -2.02
N THR A 193 -9.09 -10.01 -2.59
CA THR A 193 -9.46 -9.84 -4.00
C THR A 193 -9.81 -8.39 -4.32
N GLY A 194 -10.58 -7.74 -3.46
CA GLY A 194 -10.92 -6.32 -3.58
C GLY A 194 -9.67 -5.44 -3.59
N ALA A 195 -8.69 -5.74 -2.73
CA ALA A 195 -7.40 -5.06 -2.73
C ALA A 195 -6.65 -5.23 -4.06
N HIS A 196 -6.62 -6.45 -4.64
CA HIS A 196 -6.04 -6.71 -5.96
C HIS A 196 -6.69 -5.87 -7.06
N LEU A 197 -8.03 -5.81 -7.08
CA LEU A 197 -8.78 -5.01 -8.05
C LEU A 197 -8.53 -3.51 -7.88
N CYS A 198 -8.53 -3.00 -6.64
CA CYS A 198 -8.18 -1.61 -6.37
C CYS A 198 -6.72 -1.31 -6.79
N PHE A 199 -5.82 -2.27 -6.61
CA PHE A 199 -4.42 -2.09 -6.97
C PHE A 199 -4.22 -2.03 -8.48
N LEU A 200 -4.94 -2.88 -9.22
CA LEU A 200 -5.03 -2.84 -10.68
C LEU A 200 -5.64 -1.51 -11.15
N ALA A 201 -6.77 -1.10 -10.60
CA ALA A 201 -7.44 0.15 -10.98
C ALA A 201 -6.53 1.37 -10.74
N SER A 202 -5.76 1.37 -9.65
CA SER A 202 -4.79 2.41 -9.32
C SER A 202 -3.70 2.57 -10.40
N ALA A 203 -3.34 1.49 -11.11
CA ALA A 203 -2.38 1.55 -12.22
C ALA A 203 -2.86 2.47 -13.35
N PHE A 204 -4.17 2.62 -13.53
CA PHE A 204 -4.78 3.45 -14.58
C PHE A 204 -5.16 4.87 -14.12
N VAL A 205 -4.94 5.20 -12.85
CA VAL A 205 -5.12 6.58 -12.38
C VAL A 205 -4.05 7.45 -13.04
N ARG A 206 -4.46 8.26 -14.02
CA ARG A 206 -3.58 9.18 -14.74
C ARG A 206 -2.95 10.16 -13.77
N THR A 207 -1.62 10.09 -13.68
CA THR A 207 -0.83 11.11 -13.00
C THR A 207 -0.94 12.41 -13.79
N ARG A 208 -1.47 13.46 -13.18
CA ARG A 208 -1.39 14.79 -13.80
C ARG A 208 0.08 15.22 -13.77
N ARG A 209 0.80 15.01 -14.88
CA ARG A 209 2.06 15.71 -15.09
C ARG A 209 1.69 17.20 -15.11
N LYS A 210 1.96 17.93 -14.03
CA LYS A 210 2.05 19.39 -14.14
C LYS A 210 3.09 19.61 -15.23
N ALA A 211 2.66 20.20 -16.34
CA ALA A 211 3.57 20.71 -17.35
C ALA A 211 4.47 21.72 -16.64
N SER A 212 5.62 21.26 -16.13
CA SER A 212 6.68 22.16 -15.73
C SER A 212 7.32 22.64 -17.03
N GLU A 213 6.89 23.83 -17.43
CA GLU A 213 7.79 24.91 -17.83
C GLU A 213 8.79 24.54 -18.93
N GLY A 214 8.40 24.86 -20.17
CA GLY A 214 9.37 25.36 -21.15
C GLY A 214 9.79 26.78 -20.80
#